data_AF-A0A821JRA5-F1
#
_entry.id   AF-A0A821JRA5-F1
#
_cell.length_a   1.000
_cell.length_b   1.000
_cell.length_c   1.000
_cell.angle_alpha   90.00
_cell.angle_beta   90.00
_cell.angle_gamma   90.00
#
_symmetry.space_group_name_H-M   'P 1'
#
loop_
_entity.id
_entity.type
_entity.pdbx_description
1 polymer ?
#
loop_
_entity_poly.entity_id
_entity_poly.type
_entity_poly.pdbx_seq_one_letter_code
_entity_poly.pdbx_strand_id
1 'polypeptide(L)'
;MRKYFALENNDQLFVKESDRGYIYIEAFKSNHVKAACEDIRSLNISNLQIVPIKEMTDILLIVRTTYEIKKGSWVRVKRGIYRDDLAKVEHCDMGKNMVTIKLIPRIDYTKKCGSSKSNSAKLFDEKAVEIFEGEKYDNKGFLIKNFPLHAV
;
A
#
# COMPACT_ATOMS: atom_id res chain seq x y z
N MET A 1 4.31 -2.04 17.89
CA MET A 1 5.26 -2.35 19.00
C MET A 1 4.50 -2.07 20.29
N ARG A 2 4.36 -3.03 21.23
CA ARG A 2 3.64 -2.77 22.49
C ARG A 2 4.52 -1.86 23.37
N LYS A 3 4.11 -0.61 23.57
CA LYS A 3 4.75 0.28 24.55
C LYS A 3 3.87 0.30 25.79
N TYR A 4 4.41 -0.17 26.91
CA TYR A 4 3.80 0.02 28.22
C TYR A 4 4.22 1.39 28.72
N PHE A 5 3.25 2.22 29.11
CA PHE A 5 3.54 3.39 29.93
C PHE A 5 3.46 2.92 31.37
N ALA A 6 4.61 2.74 32.01
CA ALA A 6 4.67 2.45 33.44
C ALA A 6 4.37 3.77 34.17
N LEU A 7 3.16 3.89 34.73
CA LEU A 7 2.90 4.87 35.78
C LEU A 7 3.47 4.33 37.09
N GLU A 8 3.91 5.22 37.98
CA GLU A 8 4.54 4.85 39.27
C GLU A 8 3.63 4.05 40.20
N ASN A 9 2.32 4.03 39.93
CA ASN A 9 1.34 3.17 40.58
C ASN A 9 0.98 2.03 39.63
N ASN A 10 0.89 0.80 40.14
CA ASN A 10 0.64 -0.50 39.46
C ASN A 10 -0.54 -0.59 38.46
N ASP A 11 -1.10 0.51 37.99
CA ASP A 11 -2.13 0.59 36.96
C ASP A 11 -1.54 0.26 35.59
N GLN A 12 -1.98 -0.85 35.03
CA GLN A 12 -1.58 -1.30 33.70
C GLN A 12 -2.33 -0.49 32.63
N LEU A 13 -1.61 0.31 31.86
CA LEU A 13 -2.14 1.05 30.73
C LEU A 13 -1.83 0.31 29.42
N PHE A 14 -2.83 -0.25 28.75
CA PHE A 14 -2.65 -0.90 27.45
C PHE A 14 -2.88 0.10 26.31
N VAL A 15 -1.97 0.09 25.33
CA VAL A 15 -2.03 0.98 24.16
C VAL A 15 -2.10 0.17 22.88
N LYS A 16 -3.18 0.38 22.12
CA LYS A 16 -3.32 -0.11 20.75
C LYS A 16 -3.11 1.04 19.77
N GLU A 17 -2.10 0.89 18.92
CA GLU A 17 -1.84 1.79 17.79
C GLU A 17 -2.81 1.48 16.64
N SER A 18 -3.41 2.52 16.08
CA SER A 18 -4.26 2.46 14.88
C SER A 18 -3.63 3.29 13.76
N ASP A 19 -3.76 2.82 12.52
CA ASP A 19 -3.19 3.47 11.33
C ASP A 19 -3.79 4.86 11.04
N ARG A 20 -4.89 5.23 11.73
CA ARG A 20 -5.66 6.46 11.47
C ARG A 20 -5.34 7.62 12.44
N GLY A 21 -4.20 7.57 13.13
CA GLY A 21 -3.77 8.68 14.01
C GLY A 21 -4.52 8.75 15.36
N TYR A 22 -5.20 7.67 15.74
CA TYR A 22 -5.80 7.50 17.06
C TYR A 22 -5.08 6.41 17.84
N ILE A 23 -5.06 6.57 19.16
CA ILE A 23 -4.62 5.54 20.09
C ILE A 23 -5.78 5.17 21.01
N TYR A 24 -5.88 3.89 21.35
CA TYR A 24 -6.84 3.41 22.34
C TYR A 24 -6.10 3.11 23.63
N ILE A 25 -6.64 3.62 24.74
CA ILE A 25 -6.07 3.53 26.07
C ILE A 25 -7.08 2.81 26.97
N GLU A 26 -6.63 1.72 27.59
CA GLU A 26 -7.41 1.00 28.59
C GLU A 26 -7.12 1.54 29.99
N ALA A 27 -8.17 2.00 30.70
CA ALA A 27 -8.09 2.47 32.08
C ALA A 27 -9.45 2.41 32.78
N PHE A 28 -9.46 2.24 34.11
CA PHE A 28 -10.69 2.25 34.91
C PHE A 28 -11.34 3.63 35.04
N LYS A 29 -10.52 4.69 35.02
CA LYS A 29 -10.96 6.08 35.22
C LYS A 29 -10.31 6.99 34.18
N SER A 30 -11.08 7.97 33.69
CA SER A 30 -10.59 8.99 32.75
C SER A 30 -9.43 9.82 33.30
N ASN A 31 -9.33 9.97 34.62
CA ASN A 31 -8.25 10.73 35.26
C ASN A 31 -6.89 10.05 35.07
N HIS A 32 -6.84 8.71 35.06
CA HIS A 32 -5.60 7.97 34.87
C HIS A 32 -5.09 8.17 33.44
N VAL A 33 -6.01 8.23 32.47
CA VAL A 33 -5.68 8.53 31.05
C VAL A 33 -5.13 9.95 30.91
N LYS A 34 -5.76 10.94 31.55
CA LYS A 34 -5.30 12.34 31.48
C LYS A 34 -3.90 12.51 32.07
N ALA A 35 -3.65 11.92 33.25
CA ALA A 35 -2.34 11.96 33.88
C ALA A 35 -1.26 11.28 33.01
N ALA A 36 -1.58 10.15 32.38
CA ALA A 36 -0.65 9.47 31.47
C ALA A 36 -0.35 10.26 30.19
N CYS A 37 -1.28 11.09 29.73
CA CYS A 37 -1.15 11.84 28.47
C CYS A 37 -0.54 13.24 28.65
N GLU A 38 -0.47 13.77 29.87
CA GLU A 38 -0.06 15.15 30.16
C GLU A 38 1.33 15.49 29.61
N ASP A 39 2.28 14.56 29.72
CA ASP A 39 3.67 14.74 29.26
C ASP A 39 3.90 14.36 27.78
N ILE A 40 2.87 13.92 27.07
CA ILE A 40 3.02 13.42 25.70
C ILE A 40 2.56 14.49 24.70
N ARG A 41 3.52 15.26 24.18
CA ARG A 41 3.28 16.36 23.21
C ARG A 41 2.59 15.93 21.91
N SER A 42 2.70 14.66 21.52
CA SER A 42 2.08 14.14 20.29
C SER A 42 0.59 13.81 20.44
N LEU A 43 0.04 13.85 21.65
CA LEU A 43 -1.36 13.52 21.93
C LEU A 43 -2.17 14.78 22.17
N ASN A 44 -3.37 14.81 21.60
CA ASN A 44 -4.33 15.88 21.86
C ASN A 44 -5.31 15.44 22.96
N ILE A 45 -5.06 15.88 24.19
CA ILE A 45 -5.86 15.55 25.38
C ILE A 45 -7.29 16.12 25.32
N SER A 46 -7.50 17.20 24.56
CA SER A 46 -8.81 17.87 24.47
C SER A 46 -9.90 16.99 23.83
N ASN A 47 -9.50 16.04 22.98
CA ASN A 47 -10.42 15.16 22.24
C ASN A 47 -10.49 13.74 22.84
N LEU A 48 -10.57 13.63 24.16
CA LEU A 48 -10.76 12.34 24.83
C LEU A 48 -12.22 11.88 24.71
N GLN A 49 -12.46 10.73 24.08
CA GLN A 49 -13.79 10.13 23.93
C GLN A 49 -13.82 8.70 24.47
N ILE A 50 -14.92 8.33 25.12
CA ILE A 50 -15.14 6.97 25.62
C ILE A 50 -15.64 6.10 24.47
N VAL A 51 -15.05 4.91 24.33
CA VAL A 51 -15.50 3.90 23.39
C VAL A 51 -16.79 3.24 23.92
N PRO A 52 -17.86 3.13 23.10
CA PRO A 52 -19.04 2.36 23.46
C PRO A 52 -18.70 0.89 23.78
N ILE A 53 -19.35 0.32 24.80
CA ILE A 53 -19.09 -1.06 25.26
C ILE A 53 -19.19 -2.09 24.13
N LYS A 54 -20.10 -1.89 23.18
CA LYS A 54 -20.32 -2.79 22.04
C LYS A 54 -19.15 -2.82 21.04
N GLU A 55 -18.36 -1.76 20.96
CA GLU A 55 -17.29 -1.58 19.98
C GLU A 55 -15.90 -1.95 20.56
N MET A 56 -15.83 -2.32 21.85
CA MET A 56 -14.57 -2.65 22.51
C MET A 56 -13.83 -3.83 21.84
N THR A 57 -14.57 -4.84 21.37
CA THR A 57 -13.99 -6.00 20.69
C THR A 57 -13.38 -5.63 19.34
N ASP A 58 -13.99 -4.69 18.63
CA ASP A 58 -13.61 -4.32 17.27
C ASP A 58 -12.24 -3.62 17.22
N ILE A 59 -11.89 -2.89 18.30
CA ILE A 59 -10.58 -2.24 18.45
C ILE A 59 -9.43 -3.25 18.46
N LEU A 60 -9.68 -4.45 18.99
CA LEU A 60 -8.66 -5.48 19.13
C LEU A 60 -8.47 -6.27 17.83
N LEU A 61 -9.48 -6.29 16.94
CA LEU A 61 -9.44 -7.03 15.70
C LEU A 61 -8.35 -6.48 14.76
N ILE A 62 -7.44 -7.36 14.37
CA ILE A 62 -6.43 -7.07 13.34
C ILE A 62 -6.92 -7.71 12.06
N VAL A 63 -7.58 -6.93 11.21
CA VAL A 63 -7.95 -7.38 9.87
C VAL A 63 -6.72 -7.30 8.98
N ARG A 64 -5.96 -8.40 8.92
CA ARG A 64 -4.92 -8.55 7.90
C ARG A 64 -5.61 -8.83 6.58
N THR A 65 -5.86 -7.79 5.79
CA THR A 65 -6.30 -7.99 4.41
C THR A 65 -5.09 -8.41 3.59
N THR A 66 -4.79 -9.71 3.58
CA THR A 66 -3.79 -10.27 2.68
C THR A 66 -4.40 -10.35 1.28
N TYR A 67 -4.08 -9.38 0.43
CA TYR A 67 -4.39 -9.49 -0.99
C TYR A 67 -3.40 -10.48 -1.61
N GLU A 68 -3.81 -11.74 -1.71
CA GLU A 68 -3.05 -12.73 -2.47
C GLU A 68 -3.22 -12.46 -3.96
N ILE A 69 -2.22 -11.85 -4.57
CA ILE A 69 -2.21 -11.63 -6.01
C ILE A 69 -1.94 -12.96 -6.71
N LYS A 70 -2.95 -13.48 -7.40
CA LYS A 70 -2.83 -14.71 -8.20
C LYS A 70 -2.42 -14.40 -9.62
N LYS A 71 -1.68 -15.32 -10.25
CA LYS A 71 -1.40 -15.28 -11.70
C LYS A 71 -2.73 -15.18 -12.47
N GLY A 72 -2.79 -14.28 -13.45
CA GLY A 72 -3.97 -14.01 -14.27
C GLY A 72 -4.92 -12.95 -13.72
N SER A 73 -4.73 -12.51 -12.48
CA SER A 73 -5.53 -11.42 -11.88
C SER A 73 -5.24 -10.09 -12.57
N TRP A 74 -6.19 -9.17 -12.49
CA TRP A 74 -6.03 -7.80 -12.95
C TRP A 74 -5.61 -6.90 -11.80
N VAL A 75 -4.66 -6.01 -12.07
CA VAL A 75 -4.10 -5.08 -11.11
C VAL A 75 -3.98 -3.70 -11.72
N ARG A 76 -3.91 -2.66 -10.89
CA ARG A 76 -3.80 -1.28 -11.36
C ARG A 76 -2.50 -0.67 -10.86
N VAL A 77 -1.66 -0.24 -11.79
CA VAL A 77 -0.35 0.33 -11.45
C VAL A 77 -0.54 1.66 -10.72
N LYS A 78 0.12 1.83 -9.56
CA LYS A 78 -0.04 3.02 -8.71
C LYS A 78 0.93 4.15 -9.06
N ARG A 79 2.08 3.85 -9.68
CA ARG A 79 3.19 4.79 -9.87
C ARG A 79 3.84 4.65 -11.25
N GLY A 80 4.47 5.72 -11.71
CA GLY A 80 5.21 5.77 -12.97
C GLY A 80 4.36 6.18 -14.18
N ILE A 81 4.86 5.88 -15.37
CA ILE A 81 4.26 6.30 -16.66
C ILE A 81 2.93 5.57 -16.92
N TYR A 82 2.82 4.33 -16.46
CA TYR A 82 1.63 3.49 -16.58
C TYR A 82 0.67 3.65 -15.38
N ARG A 83 0.76 4.77 -14.66
CA ARG A 83 -0.11 5.02 -13.49
C ARG A 83 -1.58 4.95 -13.92
N ASP A 84 -2.38 4.31 -13.08
CA ASP A 84 -3.82 4.10 -13.23
C ASP A 84 -4.23 3.18 -14.40
N ASP A 85 -3.25 2.58 -15.11
CA ASP A 85 -3.51 1.58 -16.15
C ASP A 85 -3.84 0.20 -15.55
N LEU A 86 -4.74 -0.52 -16.23
CA LEU A 86 -5.03 -1.91 -15.95
C LEU A 86 -3.95 -2.81 -16.56
N ALA A 87 -3.46 -3.74 -15.74
CA ALA A 87 -2.46 -4.72 -16.14
C ALA A 87 -2.92 -6.12 -15.74
N LYS A 88 -2.48 -7.12 -16.49
CA LYS A 88 -2.70 -8.53 -16.14
C LYS A 88 -1.45 -9.12 -15.51
N VAL A 89 -1.59 -9.83 -14.40
CA VAL A 89 -0.47 -10.49 -13.73
C VAL A 89 -0.08 -11.75 -14.50
N GLU A 90 1.15 -11.82 -14.97
CA GLU A 90 1.70 -13.01 -15.67
C GLU A 90 2.44 -13.92 -14.71
N HIS A 91 3.19 -13.36 -13.77
CA HIS A 91 3.93 -14.12 -12.77
C HIS A 91 4.08 -13.30 -11.48
N CYS A 92 3.99 -13.96 -10.33
CA CYS A 92 4.15 -13.33 -9.02
C CYS A 92 5.27 -14.05 -8.28
N ASP A 93 6.35 -13.34 -7.95
CA ASP A 93 7.46 -13.84 -7.15
C ASP A 93 7.35 -13.25 -5.74
N MET A 94 6.79 -14.04 -4.82
CA MET A 94 6.63 -13.66 -3.42
C MET A 94 7.96 -13.57 -2.67
N GLY A 95 9.00 -14.29 -3.13
CA GLY A 95 10.32 -14.25 -2.49
C GLY A 95 11.03 -12.92 -2.73
N LYS A 96 10.85 -12.33 -3.93
CA LYS A 96 11.47 -11.05 -4.31
C LYS A 96 10.54 -9.85 -4.14
N ASN A 97 9.28 -10.03 -3.70
CA ASN A 97 8.24 -9.00 -3.66
C ASN A 97 8.06 -8.27 -5.01
N MET A 98 8.22 -9.00 -6.11
CA MET A 98 8.12 -8.48 -7.47
C MET A 98 7.03 -9.23 -8.24
N VAL A 99 6.29 -8.49 -9.06
CA VAL A 99 5.22 -9.01 -9.90
C VAL A 99 5.52 -8.67 -11.35
N THR A 100 5.50 -9.67 -12.21
CA THR A 100 5.59 -9.49 -13.66
C THR A 100 4.19 -9.27 -14.20
N ILE A 101 3.96 -8.10 -14.80
CA ILE A 101 2.68 -7.70 -15.35
C ILE A 101 2.76 -7.48 -16.87
N LYS A 102 1.64 -7.73 -17.54
CA LYS A 102 1.39 -7.44 -18.95
C LYS A 102 0.60 -6.14 -19.06
N LEU A 103 1.15 -5.18 -19.79
CA LEU A 103 0.65 -3.81 -19.96
C LEU A 103 0.49 -3.47 -21.44
N ILE A 104 -0.32 -2.46 -21.74
CA ILE A 104 -0.34 -1.86 -23.09
C ILE A 104 0.76 -0.79 -23.14
N PRO A 105 1.67 -0.84 -24.11
CA PRO A 105 2.71 0.18 -24.23
C PRO A 105 2.16 1.57 -24.59
N ARG A 106 2.91 2.58 -24.17
CA ARG A 106 2.66 4.01 -24.46
C ARG A 106 3.89 4.57 -25.18
N ILE A 107 4.05 4.19 -26.45
CA ILE A 107 5.26 4.46 -27.25
C ILE A 107 4.91 5.38 -28.41
N ASP A 108 5.79 6.35 -28.68
CA ASP A 108 5.74 7.22 -29.86
C ASP A 108 6.87 6.84 -30.83
N TYR A 109 6.54 6.15 -31.92
CA TYR A 109 7.50 5.71 -32.94
C TYR A 109 8.18 6.85 -33.72
N THR A 110 7.64 8.06 -33.66
CA THR A 110 8.11 9.22 -34.42
C THR A 110 9.17 10.05 -33.70
N LYS A 111 9.37 9.82 -32.39
CA LYS A 111 10.28 10.62 -31.56
C LYS A 111 11.57 9.85 -31.32
N LYS A 112 12.71 10.53 -31.40
CA LYS A 112 14.01 9.97 -30.98
C LYS A 112 13.99 9.75 -29.45
N CYS A 113 14.72 8.72 -29.02
CA CYS A 113 14.92 8.33 -27.61
C CYS A 113 15.22 9.56 -26.73
N GLY A 114 14.46 9.74 -25.64
CA GLY A 114 14.61 10.87 -24.70
C GLY A 114 13.50 11.91 -24.72
N SER A 115 12.52 11.80 -25.62
CA SER A 115 11.33 12.67 -25.63
C SER A 115 10.23 12.08 -24.74
N SER A 116 9.43 12.91 -24.07
CA SER A 116 8.32 12.45 -23.21
C SER A 116 7.41 11.46 -23.95
N LYS A 117 7.25 10.26 -23.36
CA LYS A 117 6.37 9.19 -23.84
C LYS A 117 4.94 9.72 -24.01
N SER A 118 4.21 9.23 -25.01
CA SER A 118 2.85 9.72 -25.28
C SER A 118 1.84 9.31 -24.21
N ASN A 119 0.81 10.14 -24.08
CA ASN A 119 -0.36 9.85 -23.24
C ASN A 119 -1.34 8.85 -23.88
N SER A 120 -1.11 8.37 -25.11
CA SER A 120 -1.98 7.39 -25.78
C SER A 120 -1.41 5.99 -25.67
N ALA A 121 -2.21 5.05 -25.14
CA ALA A 121 -1.87 3.63 -25.13
C ALA A 121 -2.15 3.04 -26.52
N LYS A 122 -1.16 2.36 -27.10
CA LYS A 122 -1.28 1.65 -28.38
C LYS A 122 -0.57 0.31 -28.27
N LEU A 123 -1.11 -0.72 -28.91
CA LEU A 123 -0.41 -2.00 -29.00
C LEU A 123 0.87 -1.81 -29.81
N PHE A 124 1.91 -2.54 -29.42
CA PHE A 124 3.16 -2.52 -30.15
C PHE A 124 3.03 -3.30 -31.46
N ASP A 125 3.57 -2.75 -32.54
CA ASP A 125 3.56 -3.42 -33.85
C ASP A 125 4.40 -4.71 -33.82
N GLU A 126 3.75 -5.86 -33.99
CA GLU A 126 4.35 -7.21 -33.87
C GLU A 126 5.51 -7.49 -34.83
N LYS A 127 5.66 -6.69 -35.89
CA LYS A 127 6.80 -6.80 -36.84
C LYS A 127 8.09 -6.19 -36.31
N ALA A 128 8.03 -5.47 -35.19
CA ALA A 128 9.19 -4.88 -34.53
C ALA A 128 9.74 -5.83 -33.46
N VAL A 129 11.06 -5.78 -33.29
CA VAL A 129 11.91 -6.59 -32.41
C VAL A 129 11.27 -6.86 -31.04
N GLU A 130 11.42 -8.09 -30.50
CA GLU A 130 10.96 -8.49 -29.15
C GLU A 130 11.47 -7.58 -28.01
N ILE A 131 12.54 -6.82 -28.28
CA ILE A 131 13.16 -5.85 -27.39
C ILE A 131 13.19 -4.49 -28.09
N PHE A 132 12.52 -3.51 -27.49
CA PHE A 132 12.51 -2.12 -27.97
C PHE A 132 12.77 -1.17 -26.79
N GLU A 133 13.72 -0.25 -26.94
CA GLU A 133 14.20 0.66 -25.88
C GLU A 133 14.61 -0.07 -24.56
N GLY A 134 15.07 -1.33 -24.67
CA GLY A 134 15.41 -2.16 -23.50
C GLY A 134 14.22 -2.74 -22.73
N GLU A 135 12.99 -2.47 -23.19
CA GLU A 135 11.77 -3.08 -22.67
C GLU A 135 11.40 -4.33 -23.50
N LYS A 136 10.81 -5.34 -22.85
CA LYS A 136 10.46 -6.63 -23.47
C LYS A 136 8.98 -6.67 -23.84
N TYR A 137 8.66 -7.15 -25.04
CA TYR A 137 7.30 -7.25 -25.54
C TYR A 137 6.91 -8.70 -25.81
N ASP A 138 5.62 -9.01 -25.61
CA ASP A 138 5.00 -10.27 -26.01
C ASP A 138 4.79 -10.28 -27.53
N ASN A 139 4.62 -11.46 -28.13
CA ASN A 139 4.38 -11.62 -29.59
C ASN A 139 3.10 -10.92 -30.04
N LYS A 140 2.22 -10.59 -29.09
CA LYS A 140 0.95 -9.87 -29.28
C LYS A 140 1.05 -8.36 -29.05
N GLY A 141 2.26 -7.83 -28.92
CA GLY A 141 2.51 -6.40 -28.72
C GLY A 141 2.24 -5.85 -27.31
N PHE A 142 2.10 -6.72 -26.30
CA PHE A 142 1.98 -6.29 -24.89
C PHE A 142 3.35 -6.10 -24.25
N LEU A 143 3.51 -5.07 -23.43
CA LEU A 143 4.72 -4.84 -22.64
C LEU A 143 4.76 -5.80 -21.43
N ILE A 144 5.86 -6.54 -21.28
CA ILE A 144 6.13 -7.39 -20.11
C ILE A 144 7.14 -6.69 -19.21
N LYS A 145 6.73 -6.32 -18.00
CA LYS A 145 7.58 -5.57 -17.07
C LYS A 145 7.39 -6.02 -15.62
N ASN A 146 8.50 -6.01 -14.88
CA ASN A 146 8.51 -6.30 -13.45
C ASN A 146 8.25 -5.03 -12.65
N PHE A 147 7.30 -5.11 -11.73
CA PHE A 147 6.97 -4.06 -10.78
C PHE A 147 7.04 -4.59 -9.35
N PRO A 148 7.43 -3.77 -8.37
CA PRO A 148 7.37 -4.18 -6.98
C PRO A 148 5.92 -4.27 -6.51
N LEU A 149 5.62 -5.25 -5.65
CA LEU A 149 4.25 -5.57 -5.21
C LEU A 149 3.50 -4.36 -4.62
N HIS A 150 4.21 -3.45 -3.94
CA HIS A 150 3.61 -2.25 -3.35
C HIS A 150 3.24 -1.16 -4.37
N ALA A 151 3.80 -1.21 -5.58
CA ALA A 151 3.57 -0.22 -6.65
C ALA A 151 2.46 -0.64 -7.63
N VAL A 152 1.82 -1.78 -7.36
CA VAL A 152 0.76 -2.41 -8.16
C VAL A 152 -0.51 -2.54 -7.32
#